data_AF-A0A2M9G2N1-F1
#
_entry.id   AF-A0A2M9G2N1-F1
#
_cell.length_a   1.000
_cell.length_b   1.000
_cell.length_c   1.000
_cell.angle_alpha   90.00
_cell.angle_beta   90.00
_cell.angle_gamma   90.00
#
_symmetry.space_group_name_H-M   'P 1'
#
loop_
_entity.id
_entity.type
_entity.pdbx_description
1 polymer ?
#
loop_
_entity_poly.entity_id
_entity_poly.type
_entity_poly.pdbx_seq_one_letter_code
_entity_poly.pdbx_strand_id
1 'polypeptide(L)'
;MPVESTANNNGWTELTNGDATSAKFQVWKGLFVIRYTVNDSPPAADAGGWIYGVREGEGYSPLSSQTPLSGAKRIWARPWEGWDAGTITVSHD
;
A
#
# COMPACT_ATOMS: atom_id res chain seq x y z
N MET A 1 -12.30 -7.45 8.46
CA MET A 1 -11.48 -7.17 9.67
C MET A 1 -10.20 -6.50 9.19
N PRO A 2 -9.62 -5.51 9.89
CA PRO A 2 -8.33 -4.96 9.51
C PRO A 2 -7.26 -6.05 9.62
N VAL A 3 -6.48 -6.24 8.56
CA VAL A 3 -5.33 -7.14 8.54
C VAL A 3 -4.08 -6.29 8.76
N GLU A 4 -3.23 -6.71 9.69
CA GLU A 4 -1.91 -6.12 9.84
C GLU A 4 -1.00 -6.68 8.74
N SER A 5 -0.46 -5.80 7.91
CA SER A 5 0.56 -6.17 6.93
C SER A 5 1.89 -5.57 7.36
N THR A 6 2.90 -6.42 7.47
CA THR A 6 4.28 -5.97 7.70
C THR A 6 4.95 -5.88 6.33
N ALA A 7 5.20 -4.66 5.87
CA ALA A 7 5.97 -4.47 4.65
C ALA A 7 7.46 -4.72 4.96
N ASN A 8 8.03 -5.71 4.27
CA ASN A 8 9.40 -6.15 4.50
C ASN A 8 10.42 -5.25 3.75
N ASN A 9 11.67 -5.25 4.21
CA ASN A 9 12.77 -4.50 3.57
C ASN A 9 13.20 -5.08 2.21
N ASN A 10 12.63 -6.20 1.76
CA ASN A 10 13.07 -6.94 0.57
C ASN A 10 12.22 -6.68 -0.67
N GLY A 11 11.30 -5.71 -0.63
CA GLY A 11 10.57 -5.27 -1.81
C GLY A 11 9.13 -4.88 -1.53
N TRP A 12 8.28 -5.03 -2.54
CA TRP A 12 6.86 -4.71 -2.46
C TRP A 12 6.08 -5.79 -1.74
N THR A 13 5.29 -5.37 -0.77
CA THR A 13 4.32 -6.19 -0.04
C THR A 13 2.92 -5.82 -0.48
N GLU A 14 2.12 -6.79 -0.90
CA GLU A 14 0.72 -6.56 -1.23
C GLU A 14 -0.08 -6.31 0.04
N LEU A 15 -0.89 -5.25 0.07
CA LEU A 15 -1.74 -4.91 1.20
C LEU A 15 -3.16 -5.48 1.07
N THR A 16 -3.70 -5.54 -0.15
CA THR A 16 -5.09 -5.95 -0.39
C THR A 16 -5.29 -7.47 -0.49
N ASN A 17 -4.20 -8.25 -0.55
CA ASN A 17 -4.22 -9.72 -0.63
C ASN A 17 -5.27 -10.28 -1.60
N GLY A 18 -5.34 -9.68 -2.79
CA GLY A 18 -6.41 -9.88 -3.76
C GLY A 18 -6.85 -8.59 -4.43
N ASP A 19 -7.80 -8.76 -5.36
CA ASP A 19 -8.44 -7.67 -6.07
C ASP A 19 -9.44 -7.00 -5.13
N ALA A 20 -9.14 -5.76 -4.74
CA ALA A 20 -10.03 -4.91 -3.96
C ALA A 20 -10.68 -3.87 -4.86
N THR A 21 -11.88 -3.42 -4.49
CA THR A 21 -12.51 -2.24 -5.10
C THR A 21 -12.41 -1.03 -4.18
N SER A 22 -12.33 -1.26 -2.87
CA SER A 22 -12.23 -0.25 -1.83
C SER A 22 -11.23 -0.67 -0.77
N ALA A 23 -10.49 0.29 -0.22
CA ALA A 23 -9.56 0.01 0.84
C ALA A 23 -9.39 1.20 1.78
N LYS A 24 -8.94 0.92 3.00
CA LYS A 24 -8.38 1.85 3.96
C LYS A 24 -6.99 1.36 4.33
N PHE A 25 -6.01 2.25 4.46
CA PHE A 25 -4.75 1.90 5.09
C PHE A 25 -4.26 3.02 6.02
N GLN A 26 -3.41 2.65 6.97
CA GLN A 26 -2.84 3.57 7.95
C GLN A 26 -1.44 3.12 8.32
N VAL A 27 -0.46 4.02 8.21
CA VAL A 27 0.90 3.79 8.68
C VAL A 27 0.98 4.09 10.18
N TRP A 28 1.43 3.10 10.95
CA TRP A 28 1.63 3.22 12.41
C TRP A 28 3.09 3.38 12.80
N LYS A 29 4.00 2.83 12.00
CA LYS A 29 5.45 2.90 12.22
C LYS A 29 6.17 2.87 10.88
N GLY A 30 7.21 3.70 10.73
CA GLY A 30 8.05 3.73 9.54
C GLY A 30 7.58 4.74 8.49
N LEU A 31 8.22 4.67 7.32
CA LEU A 31 7.96 5.50 6.16
C LEU A 31 7.83 4.58 4.94
N PHE A 32 6.72 4.67 4.22
CA PHE A 32 6.40 3.73 3.15
C PHE A 32 6.18 4.43 1.81
N VAL A 33 6.64 3.80 0.74
CA VAL A 33 6.14 4.04 -0.61
C VAL A 33 4.92 3.16 -0.82
N ILE A 34 3.80 3.77 -1.20
CA ILE A 34 2.56 3.11 -1.56
C ILE A 34 2.32 3.26 -3.07
N ARG A 35 1.93 2.18 -3.72
CA ARG A 35 1.61 2.16 -5.16
C ARG A 35 0.41 1.28 -5.45
N TYR A 36 -0.37 1.69 -6.44
CA TYR A 36 -1.55 0.99 -6.91
C TYR A 36 -1.23 0.29 -8.23
N THR A 37 -1.78 -0.91 -8.46
CA THR A 37 -1.64 -1.64 -9.73
C THR A 37 -2.98 -2.14 -10.23
N VAL A 38 -3.05 -2.34 -11.56
CA VAL A 38 -4.17 -3.00 -12.25
C VAL A 38 -3.92 -4.51 -12.46
N ASN A 39 -2.68 -4.95 -12.24
CA ASN A 39 -2.23 -6.32 -12.44
C ASN A 39 -1.88 -6.98 -11.11
N ASP A 40 -1.72 -8.29 -11.15
CA ASP A 40 -1.48 -9.16 -9.99
C ASP A 40 -0.01 -9.23 -9.56
N SER A 41 0.88 -8.57 -10.30
CA SER A 41 2.31 -8.61 -10.06
C SER A 41 2.77 -7.41 -9.24
N PRO A 42 3.76 -7.58 -8.33
CA PRO A 42 4.37 -6.45 -7.65
C PRO A 42 4.96 -5.46 -8.65
N PRO A 43 5.01 -4.16 -8.31
CA PRO A 43 5.75 -3.20 -9.11
C PRO A 43 7.24 -3.56 -9.22
N ALA A 44 7.92 -2.99 -10.22
CA ALA A 44 9.37 -3.08 -10.31
C ALA A 44 10.05 -2.55 -9.03
N ALA A 45 11.23 -3.07 -8.69
CA ALA A 45 11.90 -2.74 -7.43
C ALA A 45 12.22 -1.24 -7.28
N ASP A 46 12.53 -0.58 -8.40
CA ASP A 46 12.84 0.85 -8.52
C ASP A 46 11.60 1.73 -8.77
N ALA A 47 10.40 1.13 -8.84
CA ALA A 47 9.17 1.88 -9.06
C ALA A 47 8.94 2.90 -7.93
N GLY A 48 8.59 4.13 -8.33
CA GLY A 48 8.15 5.19 -7.40
C GLY A 48 6.72 4.99 -6.93
N GLY A 49 6.25 5.87 -6.05
CA GLY A 49 4.88 5.87 -5.54
C GLY A 49 4.67 7.06 -4.60
N TRP A 50 3.55 7.06 -3.90
CA TRP A 50 3.26 8.07 -2.90
C TRP A 50 3.91 7.70 -1.57
N ILE A 51 4.49 8.69 -0.88
CA ILE A 51 5.17 8.47 0.39
C ILE A 51 4.18 8.76 1.52
N TYR A 52 4.03 7.81 2.44
CA TYR A 52 3.19 7.95 3.63
C TYR A 52 4.02 7.68 4.89
N GLY A 53 4.04 8.66 5.78
CA GLY A 53 4.68 8.60 7.09
C GLY A 53 3.73 8.15 8.21
N VAL A 54 4.27 8.10 9.42
CA VAL A 54 3.52 7.72 10.63
C VAL A 54 2.28 8.60 10.80
N ARG A 55 1.12 7.97 11.04
CA ARG A 55 -0.21 8.58 11.13
C ARG A 55 -0.79 9.10 9.82
N GLU A 56 -0.14 8.85 8.69
CA GLU A 56 -0.72 9.10 7.37
C GLU A 56 -1.34 7.82 6.77
N GLY A 57 -2.29 8.02 5.86
CA GLY A 57 -3.00 6.95 5.17
C GLY A 57 -4.26 7.45 4.50
N GLU A 58 -4.95 6.55 3.81
CA GLU A 58 -6.20 6.84 3.11
C GLU A 58 -7.40 6.26 3.87
N GLY A 59 -8.51 7.02 3.89
CA GLY A 59 -9.79 6.56 4.43
C GLY A 59 -10.43 5.46 3.58
N TYR A 60 -11.39 4.73 4.16
CA TYR A 60 -12.09 3.65 3.45
C TYR A 60 -12.89 4.22 2.29
N SER A 61 -12.39 4.05 1.08
CA SER A 61 -12.92 4.65 -0.14
C SER A 61 -12.59 3.79 -1.35
N PRO A 62 -13.29 3.96 -2.49
CA PRO A 62 -12.96 3.27 -3.72
C PRO A 62 -11.51 3.55 -4.14
N LEU A 63 -10.79 2.54 -4.63
CA LEU A 63 -9.41 2.72 -5.11
C LEU A 63 -9.31 3.81 -6.19
N SER A 64 -10.33 3.92 -7.05
CA SER A 64 -10.44 4.96 -8.07
C SER A 64 -10.50 6.40 -7.54
N SER A 65 -10.80 6.58 -6.24
CA SER A 65 -10.76 7.89 -5.59
C SER A 65 -9.41 8.20 -4.94
N GLN A 66 -8.59 7.19 -4.68
CA GLN A 66 -7.27 7.32 -4.05
C GLN A 66 -6.14 7.42 -5.08
N THR A 67 -6.38 6.99 -6.32
CA THR A 67 -5.39 7.03 -7.39
C THR A 67 -6.04 7.39 -8.74
N PRO A 68 -5.35 8.14 -9.61
CA PRO A 68 -5.81 8.37 -10.98
C PRO A 68 -5.71 7.12 -11.88
N LEU A 69 -5.13 6.02 -11.39
CA LEU A 69 -4.98 4.78 -12.15
C LEU A 69 -6.34 4.09 -12.35
N SER A 70 -6.89 4.20 -13.55
CA SER A 70 -8.12 3.50 -13.92
C SER A 70 -7.95 1.98 -13.81
N GLY A 71 -8.91 1.31 -13.19
CA GLY A 71 -8.87 -0.15 -12.97
C GLY A 71 -7.91 -0.60 -11.86
N ALA A 72 -7.43 0.32 -11.01
CA ALA A 72 -6.63 -0.05 -9.84
C ALA A 72 -7.40 -1.07 -8.98
N LYS A 73 -6.73 -2.18 -8.69
CA LYS A 73 -7.31 -3.30 -7.94
C LYS A 73 -6.41 -3.84 -6.83
N ARG A 74 -5.14 -3.40 -6.76
CA ARG A 74 -4.21 -3.78 -5.68
C ARG A 74 -3.44 -2.60 -5.14
N ILE A 75 -3.12 -2.65 -3.85
CA ILE A 75 -2.22 -1.71 -3.17
C ILE A 75 -0.97 -2.46 -2.74
N TRP A 76 0.18 -1.87 -3.02
CA TRP A 76 1.50 -2.36 -2.65
C TRP A 76 2.20 -1.35 -1.75
N ALA A 77 2.96 -1.84 -0.78
CA ALA A 77 3.80 -1.03 0.10
C ALA A 77 5.23 -1.55 0.11
N ARG A 78 6.20 -0.65 0.15
CA ARG A 78 7.59 -0.97 0.51
C ARG A 78 8.17 0.12 1.41
N PRO A 79 9.11 -0.19 2.31
CA PRO A 79 9.83 0.82 3.07
C PRO A 79 10.50 1.84 2.14
N TRP A 80 10.53 3.11 2.54
CA TRP A 80 11.32 4.14 1.86
C TRP A 80 12.81 3.80 1.95
N GLU A 81 13.59 4.20 0.95
CA GLU A 81 15.03 3.92 0.93
C GLU A 81 15.72 4.47 2.19
N GLY A 82 16.52 3.61 2.84
CA GLY A 82 17.19 3.92 4.10
C GLY A 82 16.32 3.84 5.36
N TRP A 83 15.07 3.37 5.25
CA TRP A 83 14.20 3.10 6.40
C TRP A 83 14.00 1.61 6.65
N ASP A 84 13.86 1.27 7.93
CA ASP A 84 13.55 -0.09 8.38
C ASP A 84 12.08 -0.48 8.11
N ALA A 85 11.82 -1.78 8.21
CA ALA A 85 10.48 -2.34 8.14
C ALA A 85 9.59 -1.69 9.21
N GLY A 86 8.36 -1.38 8.79
CA GLY A 86 7.39 -0.67 9.62
C GLY A 86 6.08 -1.44 9.77
N THR A 87 5.06 -0.73 10.21
CA THR A 87 3.71 -1.30 10.42
C THR A 87 2.70 -0.48 9.64
N ILE A 88 1.95 -1.17 8.78
CA ILE A 88 0.82 -0.62 8.04
C ILE A 88 -0.39 -1.53 8.24
N THR A 89 -1.50 -0.95 8.70
CA THR A 89 -2.77 -1.67 8.79
C THR A 89 -3.58 -1.41 7.54
N VAL A 90 -4.23 -2.44 7.01
CA VAL A 90 -5.08 -2.35 5.82
C VAL A 90 -6.41 -3.05 6.05
N SER A 91 -7.48 -2.50 5.48
CA SER A 91 -8.80 -3.13 5.40
C SER A 91 -9.32 -2.93 3.99
N HIS A 92 -9.82 -3.98 3.37
CA HIS A 92 -10.38 -3.97 2.02
C HIS A 92 -11.64 -4.86 1.97
N ASP A 93 -12.38 -4.79 0.86
CA ASP A 93 -13.53 -5.65 0.56
C ASP A 93 -13.15 -7.09 0.15
#